data_AF-A0A1P6C803-F1
#
_entry.id   AF-A0A1P6C803-F1
#
_cell.length_a   1.000
_cell.length_b   1.000
_cell.length_c   1.000
_cell.angle_alpha   90.00
_cell.angle_beta   90.00
_cell.angle_gamma   90.00
#
_symmetry.space_group_name_H-M   'P 1'
#
loop_
_entity.id
_entity.type
_entity.pdbx_description
1 polymer ?
#
loop_
_entity_poly.entity_id
_entity_poly.type
_entity_poly.pdbx_seq_one_letter_code
_entity_poly.pdbx_strand_id
1 'polypeptide(L)'
;MIKVRCISTNEAQEYVSKCIPRHLLISRVRDCAHLVCNVWVLKSELLYPDETSVLKHARDLVLCLFSSDLPVRRLDLQMAFGLRTSDLDGILKTLNRVMVDEHERSWKLKHDDVEEFGKTKDDLKVFIEEKRYWHRRWEEIHRYLMARKEKAGNIIRRKKRINSRQNGSSDKTLKKRNNVKTIVID
;
A
#
# COMPACT_ATOMS: atom_id res chain seq x y z
N MET A 1 -7.23 -24.15 -0.52
CA MET A 1 -6.11 -23.30 -0.98
C MET A 1 -6.50 -22.68 -2.32
N ILE A 2 -6.56 -21.35 -2.44
CA ILE A 2 -6.91 -20.67 -3.70
C ILE A 2 -5.75 -20.84 -4.69
N LYS A 3 -5.99 -21.55 -5.81
CA LYS A 3 -4.96 -21.93 -6.78
C LYS A 3 -4.55 -20.78 -7.71
N VAL A 4 -5.46 -19.87 -8.03
CA VAL A 4 -5.22 -18.73 -8.93
C VAL A 4 -5.70 -17.46 -8.25
N ARG A 5 -4.82 -16.46 -8.14
CA ARG A 5 -5.09 -15.18 -7.48
C ARG A 5 -5.16 -13.99 -8.45
N CYS A 6 -4.69 -14.19 -9.69
CA CYS A 6 -4.76 -13.24 -10.79
C CYS A 6 -5.06 -13.99 -12.09
N ILE A 7 -6.05 -13.53 -12.86
CA ILE A 7 -6.50 -14.19 -14.08
C ILE A 7 -7.07 -13.19 -15.09
N SER A 8 -6.88 -13.43 -16.38
CA SER A 8 -7.53 -12.64 -17.43
C SER A 8 -8.99 -13.07 -17.59
N THR A 9 -9.87 -12.25 -18.20
CA THR A 9 -11.27 -12.69 -18.42
C THR A 9 -11.31 -13.84 -19.42
N ASN A 10 -10.40 -13.83 -20.41
CA ASN A 10 -10.32 -14.88 -21.42
C ASN A 10 -9.92 -16.22 -20.80
N GLU A 11 -8.90 -16.23 -19.92
CA GLU A 11 -8.51 -17.42 -19.17
C GLU A 11 -9.64 -17.89 -18.26
N ALA A 12 -10.31 -16.98 -17.54
CA ALA A 12 -11.44 -17.33 -16.68
C ALA A 12 -12.57 -17.99 -17.49
N GLN A 13 -12.83 -17.52 -18.71
CA GLN A 13 -13.81 -18.10 -19.63
C GLN A 13 -13.43 -19.53 -20.03
N GLU A 14 -12.14 -19.79 -20.28
CA GLU A 14 -11.63 -21.12 -20.61
C GLU A 14 -11.78 -22.11 -19.45
N TYR A 15 -11.58 -21.68 -18.20
CA TYR A 15 -11.75 -22.54 -17.03
C TYR A 15 -13.21 -22.90 -16.72
N VAL A 16 -14.17 -22.03 -17.08
CA VAL A 16 -15.57 -22.26 -16.73
C VAL A 16 -16.35 -22.86 -17.91
N SER A 17 -16.49 -22.14 -19.02
CA SER A 17 -17.11 -22.60 -20.27
C SER A 17 -17.20 -21.44 -21.26
N LYS A 18 -16.88 -21.66 -22.53
CA LYS A 18 -17.04 -20.65 -23.61
C LYS A 18 -18.50 -20.24 -23.88
N CYS A 19 -19.48 -20.97 -23.35
CA CYS A 19 -20.90 -20.68 -23.52
C CYS A 19 -21.44 -19.63 -22.54
N ILE A 20 -20.72 -19.33 -21.45
CA ILE A 20 -21.16 -18.32 -20.48
C ILE A 20 -21.02 -16.93 -21.12
N PRO A 21 -22.06 -16.08 -21.10
CA PRO A 21 -21.93 -14.72 -21.59
C PRO A 21 -20.87 -13.94 -20.79
N ARG A 22 -19.99 -13.21 -21.49
CA ARG A 22 -18.89 -12.43 -20.90
C ARG A 22 -19.36 -11.52 -19.76
N HIS A 23 -20.47 -10.81 -19.93
CA HIS A 23 -21.02 -9.91 -18.91
C HIS A 23 -21.40 -10.66 -17.62
N LEU A 24 -21.91 -11.89 -17.74
CA LEU A 24 -22.27 -12.72 -16.60
C LEU A 24 -21.01 -13.23 -15.89
N LEU A 25 -19.99 -13.63 -16.64
CA LEU A 25 -18.69 -14.01 -16.08
C LEU A 25 -18.08 -12.84 -15.31
N ILE A 26 -18.00 -11.65 -15.92
CA ILE A 26 -17.51 -10.43 -15.27
C ILE A 26 -18.29 -10.16 -13.99
N SER A 27 -19.63 -10.22 -14.04
CA SER A 27 -20.47 -10.01 -12.86
C SER A 27 -20.10 -10.93 -11.70
N ARG A 28 -19.78 -12.21 -11.97
CA ARG A 28 -19.39 -13.16 -10.92
C ARG A 28 -17.97 -12.96 -10.42
N VAL A 29 -17.03 -12.63 -11.31
CA VAL A 29 -15.63 -12.41 -10.92
C VAL A 29 -15.51 -11.19 -10.00
N ARG A 30 -16.32 -10.15 -10.22
CA ARG A 30 -16.36 -8.94 -9.39
C ARG A 30 -16.75 -9.19 -7.93
N ASP A 31 -17.40 -10.31 -7.62
CA ASP A 31 -17.73 -10.66 -6.24
C ASP A 31 -16.47 -10.93 -5.42
N CYS A 32 -15.42 -11.49 -6.04
CA CYS A 32 -14.20 -11.92 -5.36
C CYS A 32 -12.91 -11.23 -5.84
N ALA A 33 -12.94 -10.47 -6.93
CA ALA A 33 -11.77 -9.85 -7.51
C ALA A 33 -12.02 -8.39 -7.96
N HIS A 34 -10.94 -7.65 -8.13
CA HIS A 34 -10.90 -6.31 -8.72
C HIS A 34 -10.13 -6.32 -10.03
N LEU A 35 -10.45 -5.40 -10.93
CA LEU A 35 -9.75 -5.29 -12.21
C LEU A 35 -8.52 -4.37 -12.07
N VAL A 36 -7.34 -4.86 -12.48
CA VAL A 36 -6.07 -4.12 -12.52
C VAL A 36 -5.34 -4.47 -13.80
N CYS A 37 -5.04 -3.48 -14.66
CA CYS A 37 -4.38 -3.68 -15.95
C CYS A 37 -4.99 -4.84 -16.76
N ASN A 38 -6.32 -4.85 -16.97
CA ASN A 38 -7.06 -5.91 -17.68
C ASN A 38 -6.97 -7.33 -17.05
N VAL A 39 -6.47 -7.44 -15.82
CA VAL A 39 -6.38 -8.71 -15.07
C VAL A 39 -7.26 -8.62 -13.82
N TRP A 40 -8.02 -9.66 -13.56
CA TRP A 40 -8.78 -9.82 -12.33
C TRP A 40 -7.88 -10.31 -11.21
N VAL A 41 -7.72 -9.47 -10.19
CA VAL A 41 -6.89 -9.72 -9.02
C VAL A 41 -7.78 -9.97 -7.81
N LEU A 42 -7.56 -11.08 -7.11
CA LEU A 42 -8.32 -11.45 -5.91
C LEU A 42 -8.33 -10.31 -4.87
N LYS A 43 -9.48 -10.05 -4.27
CA LYS A 43 -9.66 -9.05 -3.21
C LYS A 43 -8.72 -9.28 -2.02
N SER A 44 -8.16 -8.21 -1.46
CA SER A 44 -7.19 -8.31 -0.36
C SER A 44 -7.84 -8.83 0.93
N GLU A 45 -9.13 -8.56 1.13
CA GLU A 45 -9.98 -9.06 2.22
C GLU A 45 -9.98 -10.59 2.29
N LEU A 46 -9.88 -11.25 1.14
CA LEU A 46 -9.89 -12.71 1.04
C LEU A 46 -8.53 -13.34 1.39
N LEU A 47 -7.46 -12.54 1.38
CA LEU A 47 -6.09 -12.97 1.71
C LEU A 47 -5.68 -12.55 3.12
N TYR A 48 -6.18 -11.40 3.57
CA TYR A 48 -5.87 -10.79 4.86
C TYR A 48 -7.20 -10.49 5.58
N PRO A 49 -7.73 -11.45 6.36
CA PRO A 49 -9.01 -11.27 7.04
C PRO A 49 -8.96 -10.23 8.16
N ASP A 50 -7.77 -9.85 8.63
CA ASP A 50 -7.58 -8.76 9.57
C ASP A 50 -7.58 -7.40 8.84
N GLU A 51 -8.63 -6.61 9.10
CA GLU A 51 -8.81 -5.26 8.55
C GLU A 51 -7.69 -4.28 8.94
N THR A 52 -6.97 -4.55 10.02
CA THR A 52 -5.86 -3.70 10.48
C THR A 52 -4.50 -4.12 9.89
N SER A 53 -4.49 -5.13 9.03
CA SER A 53 -3.27 -5.69 8.46
C SER A 53 -2.52 -4.67 7.61
N VAL A 54 -1.27 -4.38 8.00
CA VAL A 54 -0.35 -3.58 7.19
C VAL A 54 -0.13 -4.20 5.80
N LEU A 55 -0.14 -5.54 5.71
CA LEU A 55 0.06 -6.26 4.46
C LEU A 55 -1.10 -6.07 3.49
N LYS A 56 -2.34 -5.92 4.01
CA LYS A 56 -3.52 -5.58 3.22
C LYS A 56 -3.32 -4.23 2.53
N HIS A 57 -2.99 -3.18 3.30
CA HIS A 57 -2.76 -1.84 2.76
C HIS A 57 -1.56 -1.76 1.81
N ALA A 58 -0.48 -2.48 2.12
CA ALA A 58 0.69 -2.52 1.24
C ALA A 58 0.39 -3.22 -0.09
N ARG A 59 -0.32 -4.35 -0.06
CA ARG A 59 -0.78 -5.02 -1.30
C ARG A 59 -1.69 -4.13 -2.12
N ASP A 60 -2.66 -3.47 -1.49
CA ASP A 60 -3.57 -2.57 -2.20
C ASP A 60 -2.84 -1.37 -2.80
N LEU A 61 -1.80 -0.84 -2.14
CA LEU A 61 -0.99 0.24 -2.72
C LEU A 61 -0.27 -0.24 -3.98
N VAL A 62 0.30 -1.44 -3.97
CA VAL A 62 0.92 -2.05 -5.15
C VAL A 62 -0.08 -2.12 -6.31
N LEU A 63 -1.32 -2.55 -6.02
CA LEU A 63 -2.38 -2.65 -7.03
C LEU A 63 -2.86 -1.28 -7.53
N CYS A 64 -2.95 -0.27 -6.65
CA CYS A 64 -3.22 1.11 -7.06
C CYS A 64 -2.15 1.62 -8.03
N LEU A 65 -0.87 1.43 -7.69
CA LEU A 65 0.26 1.87 -8.51
C LEU A 65 0.24 1.18 -9.89
N PHE A 66 0.02 -0.13 -9.94
CA PHE A 66 -0.17 -0.84 -11.21
C PHE A 66 -1.37 -0.30 -12.01
N SER A 67 -2.52 -0.08 -11.37
CA SER A 67 -3.69 0.47 -12.05
C SER A 67 -3.43 1.86 -12.64
N SER A 68 -2.50 2.63 -12.05
CA SER A 68 -2.09 3.95 -12.53
C SER A 68 -0.88 3.93 -13.45
N ASP A 69 -0.38 2.75 -13.84
CA ASP A 69 0.85 2.58 -14.62
C ASP A 69 2.08 3.28 -13.99
N LEU A 70 2.14 3.22 -12.66
CA LEU A 70 3.24 3.79 -11.87
C LEU A 70 4.22 2.69 -11.44
N PRO A 71 5.53 2.98 -11.40
CA PRO A 71 6.53 2.01 -11.00
C PRO A 71 6.38 1.62 -9.53
N VAL A 72 6.38 0.32 -9.27
CA VAL A 72 6.36 -0.21 -7.89
C VAL A 72 7.78 -0.57 -7.49
N ARG A 73 8.36 0.15 -6.54
CA ARG A 73 9.73 -0.08 -6.07
C ARG A 73 9.74 -0.62 -4.65
N ARG A 74 10.66 -1.55 -4.39
CA ARG A 74 10.86 -2.14 -3.04
C ARG A 74 11.05 -1.07 -1.98
N LEU A 75 11.95 -0.11 -2.24
CA LEU A 75 12.34 0.92 -1.28
C LEU A 75 11.14 1.77 -0.84
N ASP A 76 10.27 2.15 -1.77
CA ASP A 76 9.08 2.97 -1.48
C ASP A 76 8.14 2.25 -0.51
N LEU A 77 7.91 0.95 -0.74
CA LEU A 77 7.06 0.13 0.14
C LEU A 77 7.69 -0.09 1.51
N GLN A 78 9.01 -0.29 1.58
CA GLN A 78 9.74 -0.39 2.85
C GLN A 78 9.65 0.91 3.65
N MET A 79 9.83 2.05 3.00
CA MET A 79 9.74 3.36 3.65
C MET A 79 8.32 3.68 4.09
N ALA A 80 7.30 3.38 3.27
CA ALA A 80 5.91 3.68 3.59
C ALA A 80 5.35 2.80 4.71
N PHE A 81 5.65 1.49 4.68
CA PHE A 81 5.00 0.52 5.57
C PHE A 81 5.91 -0.10 6.63
N GLY A 82 7.23 0.12 6.55
CA GLY A 82 8.22 -0.49 7.44
C GLY A 82 8.30 -2.01 7.28
N LEU A 83 8.04 -2.52 6.08
CA LEU A 83 8.00 -3.96 5.79
C LEU A 83 9.40 -4.52 5.55
N ARG A 84 9.60 -5.79 5.90
CA ARG A 84 10.82 -6.52 5.55
C ARG A 84 10.73 -7.02 4.11
N THR A 85 11.88 -7.36 3.52
CA THR A 85 11.95 -7.92 2.18
C THR A 85 11.08 -9.18 2.02
N SER A 86 11.08 -10.07 3.03
CA SER A 86 10.25 -11.28 3.02
C SER A 86 8.75 -11.00 2.96
N ASP A 87 8.30 -9.92 3.59
CA ASP A 87 6.88 -9.54 3.62
C ASP A 87 6.46 -9.04 2.23
N LEU A 88 7.34 -8.26 1.57
CA LEU A 88 7.13 -7.77 0.21
C LEU A 88 7.16 -8.91 -0.81
N ASP A 89 8.11 -9.83 -0.71
CA ASP A 89 8.16 -11.02 -1.57
C ASP A 89 6.91 -11.87 -1.39
N GLY A 90 6.39 -11.98 -0.16
CA GLY A 90 5.11 -12.62 0.14
C GLY A 90 3.93 -11.94 -0.57
N ILE A 91 3.85 -10.61 -0.53
CA ILE A 91 2.82 -9.82 -1.23
C ILE A 91 2.90 -10.05 -2.75
N LEU A 92 4.08 -9.93 -3.35
CA LEU A 92 4.26 -10.08 -4.80
C LEU A 92 3.96 -11.50 -5.28
N LYS A 93 4.35 -12.52 -4.49
CA LYS A 93 3.97 -13.91 -4.73
C LYS A 93 2.45 -14.11 -4.77
N THR A 94 1.67 -13.28 -4.07
CA THR A 94 0.21 -13.37 -4.14
C THR A 94 -0.35 -12.99 -5.50
N LEU A 95 0.38 -12.25 -6.32
CA LEU A 95 -0.09 -11.76 -7.61
C LEU A 95 0.27 -12.73 -8.76
N ASN A 96 1.31 -13.54 -8.61
CA ASN A 96 1.75 -14.58 -9.56
C ASN A 96 1.87 -14.14 -11.05
N ARG A 97 1.95 -12.83 -11.29
CA ARG A 97 2.01 -12.17 -12.61
C ARG A 97 2.91 -10.93 -12.58
N VAL A 98 3.84 -10.88 -11.63
CA VAL A 98 4.73 -9.72 -11.50
C VAL A 98 6.00 -9.99 -12.28
N MET A 99 6.38 -9.02 -13.11
CA MET A 99 7.66 -8.98 -13.80
C MET A 99 8.56 -7.93 -13.16
N VAL A 100 9.87 -8.14 -13.25
CA VAL A 100 10.88 -7.15 -12.88
C VAL A 100 11.20 -6.33 -14.12
N ASP A 101 11.09 -5.02 -14.01
CA ASP A 101 11.66 -4.07 -14.95
C ASP A 101 13.07 -3.73 -14.47
N GLU A 102 14.08 -4.27 -15.15
CA GLU A 102 15.48 -4.10 -14.77
C GLU A 102 15.97 -2.65 -14.97
N HIS A 103 15.43 -1.93 -15.95
CA HIS A 103 15.82 -0.56 -16.25
C HIS A 103 15.32 0.40 -15.18
N GLU A 104 14.04 0.29 -14.81
CA GLU A 104 13.43 1.13 -13.79
C GLU A 104 13.68 0.63 -12.35
N ARG A 105 14.25 -0.58 -12.22
CA ARG A 105 14.40 -1.31 -10.95
C ARG A 105 13.06 -1.38 -10.21
N SER A 106 12.01 -1.62 -10.98
CA SER A 106 10.62 -1.61 -10.54
C SER A 106 9.97 -2.96 -10.84
N TRP A 107 8.78 -3.15 -10.28
CA TRP A 107 7.90 -4.24 -10.66
C TRP A 107 6.79 -3.71 -11.55
N LYS A 108 6.35 -4.55 -12.49
CA LYS A 108 5.18 -4.31 -13.35
C LYS A 108 4.27 -5.52 -13.33
N LEU A 109 2.96 -5.29 -13.46
CA LEU A 109 1.98 -6.37 -13.58
C LEU A 109 1.92 -6.84 -15.03
N LYS A 110 2.30 -8.08 -15.27
CA LYS A 110 2.12 -8.75 -16.55
C LYS A 110 0.64 -8.91 -16.82
N HIS A 111 0.20 -8.33 -17.93
CA HIS A 111 -1.13 -8.46 -18.47
C HIS A 111 -1.03 -8.90 -19.93
N ASP A 112 -2.14 -9.37 -20.48
CA ASP A 112 -2.20 -9.88 -21.83
C ASP A 112 -2.64 -8.76 -22.78
N ASP A 113 -1.80 -8.44 -23.77
CA ASP A 113 -2.06 -7.36 -24.73
C ASP A 113 -3.28 -7.66 -25.62
N VAL A 114 -3.67 -8.93 -25.71
CA VAL A 114 -4.80 -9.40 -26.52
C VAL A 114 -6.15 -9.08 -25.85
N GLU A 115 -6.18 -8.89 -24.53
CA GLU A 115 -7.43 -8.59 -23.82
C GLU A 115 -7.73 -7.08 -23.80
N GLU A 116 -8.47 -6.62 -24.79
CA GLU A 116 -8.98 -5.24 -24.85
C GLU A 116 -10.29 -5.11 -24.04
N PHE A 117 -10.15 -4.91 -22.73
CA PHE A 117 -11.26 -4.55 -21.85
C PHE A 117 -11.75 -3.12 -22.19
N GLY A 118 -13.07 -2.89 -22.17
CA GLY A 118 -13.66 -1.57 -22.45
C GLY A 118 -14.14 -1.33 -23.88
N LYS A 119 -14.10 -2.34 -24.75
CA LYS A 119 -14.67 -2.29 -26.11
C LYS A 119 -16.19 -2.17 -26.14
N THR A 120 -16.88 -2.76 -25.17
CA THR A 120 -18.33 -2.71 -25.05
C THR A 120 -18.75 -1.69 -24.00
N LYS A 121 -19.99 -1.19 -24.10
CA LYS A 121 -20.53 -0.23 -23.11
C LYS A 121 -20.56 -0.82 -21.70
N ASP A 122 -20.84 -2.11 -21.57
CA ASP A 122 -20.89 -2.81 -20.28
C ASP A 122 -19.49 -2.97 -19.68
N ASP A 123 -18.50 -3.39 -20.49
CA ASP A 123 -17.11 -3.50 -20.04
C ASP A 123 -16.55 -2.12 -19.66
N LEU A 124 -16.87 -1.07 -20.43
CA LEU A 124 -16.46 0.30 -20.14
C LEU A 124 -17.03 0.79 -18.81
N LYS A 125 -18.31 0.49 -18.54
CA LYS A 125 -18.94 0.81 -17.25
C LYS A 125 -18.20 0.15 -16.09
N VAL A 126 -17.90 -1.15 -16.21
CA VAL A 126 -17.13 -1.89 -15.21
C VAL A 126 -15.74 -1.28 -15.03
N PHE A 127 -15.04 -0.97 -16.12
CA PHE A 127 -13.73 -0.35 -16.08
C PHE A 127 -13.74 0.98 -15.31
N ILE A 128 -14.73 1.85 -15.58
CA ILE A 128 -14.88 3.13 -14.86
C ILE A 128 -15.15 2.91 -13.37
N GLU A 129 -16.00 1.93 -13.02
CA GLU A 129 -16.29 1.59 -11.63
C GLU A 129 -15.03 1.12 -10.89
N GLU A 130 -14.22 0.26 -11.51
CA GLU A 130 -12.97 -0.22 -10.93
C GLU A 130 -11.93 0.91 -10.81
N LYS A 131 -11.84 1.83 -11.78
CA LYS A 131 -10.98 3.02 -11.66
C LYS A 131 -11.39 3.91 -10.49
N ARG A 132 -12.69 4.14 -10.29
CA ARG A 132 -13.21 4.88 -9.14
C ARG A 132 -12.92 4.17 -7.82
N TYR A 133 -13.02 2.85 -7.79
CA TYR A 133 -12.66 2.05 -6.62
C TYR A 133 -11.19 2.25 -6.25
N TRP A 134 -10.27 2.09 -7.20
CA TRP A 134 -8.84 2.24 -6.93
C TRP A 134 -8.44 3.66 -6.51
N HIS A 135 -9.12 4.67 -7.05
CA HIS A 135 -8.92 6.05 -6.60
C HIS A 135 -9.34 6.25 -5.13
N ARG A 136 -10.51 5.75 -4.74
CA ARG A 136 -10.96 5.80 -3.33
C ARG A 136 -10.01 5.02 -2.42
N ARG A 137 -9.56 3.84 -2.87
CA ARG A 137 -8.66 2.99 -2.10
C ARG A 137 -7.30 3.66 -1.88
N TRP A 138 -6.79 4.40 -2.87
CA TRP A 138 -5.61 5.23 -2.74
C TRP A 138 -5.74 6.27 -1.62
N GLU A 139 -6.86 6.99 -1.57
CA GLU A 139 -7.12 7.99 -0.52
C GLU A 139 -7.20 7.36 0.88
N GLU A 140 -7.78 6.17 1.00
CA GLU A 140 -7.82 5.41 2.25
C GLU A 140 -6.42 5.02 2.72
N ILE A 141 -5.59 4.49 1.82
CA ILE A 141 -4.21 4.12 2.14
C ILE A 141 -3.39 5.35 2.53
N HIS A 142 -3.57 6.47 1.81
CA HIS A 142 -2.91 7.71 2.13
C HIS A 142 -3.26 8.20 3.54
N ARG A 143 -4.56 8.20 3.90
CA ARG A 143 -5.02 8.52 5.27
C ARG A 143 -4.42 7.58 6.32
N TYR A 144 -4.38 6.28 6.03
CA TYR A 144 -3.76 5.29 6.92
C TYR A 144 -2.27 5.59 7.17
N LEU A 145 -1.50 5.90 6.11
CA LEU A 145 -0.08 6.24 6.22
C LEU A 145 0.15 7.52 7.02
N MET A 146 -0.67 8.55 6.82
CA MET A 146 -0.56 9.81 7.58
C MET A 146 -0.86 9.61 9.06
N ALA A 147 -1.94 8.90 9.40
CA ALA A 147 -2.26 8.58 10.79
C ALA A 147 -1.15 7.75 11.47
N ARG A 148 -0.51 6.84 10.74
CA ARG A 148 0.62 6.05 11.25
C ARG A 148 1.85 6.91 11.52
N LYS A 149 2.18 7.83 10.60
CA LYS A 149 3.30 8.78 10.74
C LYS A 149 3.12 9.68 11.97
N GLU A 150 1.91 10.21 12.19
CA GLU A 150 1.59 11.02 13.36
C GLU A 150 1.73 10.25 14.67
N LYS A 151 1.21 9.01 14.72
CA LYS A 151 1.35 8.12 15.90
C LYS A 151 2.83 7.87 16.22
N ALA A 152 3.65 7.57 15.22
CA ALA A 152 5.09 7.36 15.41
C ALA A 152 5.79 8.63 15.96
N GLY A 153 5.49 9.81 15.40
CA GLY A 153 6.01 11.09 15.87
C GLY A 153 5.60 11.40 17.32
N ASN A 154 4.34 11.12 17.68
CA ASN A 154 3.83 11.31 19.04
C ASN A 154 4.51 10.41 20.06
N ILE A 155 4.82 9.16 19.70
CA ILE A 155 5.57 8.23 20.55
C ILE A 155 7.00 8.75 20.81
N ILE A 156 7.69 9.20 19.76
CA ILE A 156 9.05 9.77 19.88
C ILE A 156 9.05 11.01 20.80
N ARG A 157 8.07 11.91 20.61
CA ARG A 157 7.90 13.10 21.47
C ARG A 157 7.63 12.74 22.93
N ARG A 158 6.79 11.72 23.18
CA ARG A 158 6.52 11.24 24.55
C ARG A 158 7.75 10.61 25.20
N LYS A 159 8.50 9.76 24.49
CA LYS A 159 9.75 9.17 25.01
C LYS A 159 10.80 10.24 25.35
N LYS A 160 10.94 11.28 24.51
CA LYS A 160 11.85 12.41 24.79
C LYS A 160 11.47 13.17 26.08
N ARG A 161 10.17 13.37 26.34
CA ARG A 161 9.67 14.02 27.57
C ARG A 161 9.84 13.18 28.84
N ILE A 162 9.82 11.85 28.73
CA ILE A 162 10.04 10.95 29.88
C ILE A 162 11.53 10.93 30.24
N ASN A 163 12.43 10.80 29.25
CA ASN A 163 13.87 10.82 29.49
C ASN A 163 14.35 12.19 30.01
N SER A 164 13.74 13.30 29.57
CA SER A 164 14.09 14.63 30.12
C SER A 164 13.65 14.83 31.56
N ARG A 165 12.67 14.05 32.06
CA ARG A 165 12.24 14.09 33.47
C ARG A 165 13.08 13.17 34.36
N GLN A 166 13.67 12.11 33.81
CA GLN A 166 14.55 11.20 34.56
C GLN A 166 15.99 11.72 34.70
N ASN A 167 16.49 12.53 33.76
CA ASN A 167 17.80 13.17 33.87
C ASN A 167 17.81 14.48 34.70
N GLY A 168 16.71 14.79 35.40
CA GLY A 168 16.52 16.03 36.16
C GLY A 168 16.45 15.84 37.67
N SER A 169 17.07 14.79 38.24
CA SER A 169 17.05 14.55 39.68
C SER A 169 18.35 13.94 40.21
N SER A 170 19.42 14.74 40.19
CA SER A 170 20.56 14.59 41.10
C SER A 170 21.45 15.84 40.98
N ASP A 171 21.13 16.89 41.73
CA ASP A 171 21.94 17.30 42.89
C ASP A 171 21.55 18.71 43.38
N LYS A 172 21.13 18.78 44.64
CA LYS A 172 21.13 20.00 45.45
C LYS A 172 22.40 19.97 46.28
N THR A 173 23.39 20.82 46.00
CA THR A 173 24.28 21.39 47.06
C THR A 173 25.12 22.59 46.57
N LEU A 174 24.81 23.75 47.17
CA LEU A 174 25.73 24.68 47.86
C LEU A 174 26.81 25.53 47.11
N LYS A 175 26.63 26.86 47.31
CA LYS A 175 27.59 27.98 47.58
C LYS A 175 27.73 29.01 46.44
N LYS A 176 27.28 30.26 46.61
CA LYS A 176 27.66 31.40 47.50
C LYS A 176 28.64 32.37 46.78
N ARG A 177 28.10 33.57 46.46
CA ARG A 177 28.72 34.91 46.31
C ARG A 177 30.06 35.07 45.57
N ASN A 178 30.11 36.00 44.60
CA ASN A 178 30.66 37.35 44.88
C ASN A 178 30.37 38.38 43.77
N ASN A 179 30.05 39.59 44.24
CA ASN A 179 30.06 40.87 43.51
C ASN A 179 31.44 41.16 42.92
N VAL A 180 31.50 41.68 41.69
CA VAL A 180 32.45 42.73 41.33
C VAL A 180 31.72 43.76 40.48
N LYS A 181 31.97 45.02 40.83
CA LYS A 181 31.31 46.25 40.41
C LYS A 181 32.27 47.03 39.50
N THR A 182 31.70 47.90 38.64
CA THR A 182 32.31 49.12 38.04
C THR A 182 33.26 48.85 36.84
N ILE A 183 33.38 49.67 35.79
CA ILE A 183 33.20 51.12 35.57
C ILE A 183 32.76 51.40 34.10
N VAL A 184 31.89 52.39 33.91
CA VAL A 184 31.62 53.11 32.64
C VAL A 184 32.56 54.31 32.57
N ILE A 185 33.21 54.54 31.44
CA ILE A 185 33.97 55.77 31.16
C ILE A 185 33.31 56.48 29.97
N ASP A 186 33.14 57.80 30.14
CA ASP A 186 32.62 58.79 29.20
C ASP A 186 33.35 58.84 27.85
#